data_AF-A0A3P8KIF6-F1
#
_entry.id   AF-A0A3P8KIF6-F1
#
_cell.length_a   1.000
_cell.length_b   1.000
_cell.length_c   1.000
_cell.angle_alpha   90.00
_cell.angle_beta   90.00
_cell.angle_gamma   90.00
#
_symmetry.space_group_name_H-M   'P 1'
#
loop_
_entity.id
_entity.type
_entity.pdbx_description
1 polymer ?
#
loop_
_entity_poly.entity_id
_entity_poly.type
_entity_poly.pdbx_seq_one_letter_code
_entity_poly.pdbx_strand_id
1 'polypeptide(L)'
;MTESTALVQLDEPIQFRTVAAVEDQLLEMLPESEFTPAQLARIAAVAREKHPDRRTQLVAILDAAAREAAAHPPADDSPALKALDRFRAEYDPQIEVEPGAQHPWLEENRPHWSDPSRDHLGERGSKAISKFDVQWTSTPLKIPLSRSYGQKTDEGGFKAAYVSASLVQMAGGNREPGIRLARLGFYRDGEPVPHHDRARFVLSLDEAAATARALLLLVDAAREEV
;
A
#
# COMPACT_ATOMS: atom_id res chain seq x y z
N MET A 1 -54.11 -5.93 57.31
CA MET A 1 -53.12 -6.38 56.32
C MET A 1 -53.05 -5.28 55.27
N THR A 2 -52.10 -4.36 55.47
CA THR A 2 -51.89 -3.17 54.63
C THR A 2 -50.88 -3.51 53.56
N GLU A 3 -51.34 -3.69 52.33
CA GLU A 3 -50.48 -3.72 51.15
C GLU A 3 -49.99 -2.29 50.90
N SER A 4 -48.76 -2.04 51.32
CA SER A 4 -48.02 -0.81 51.06
C SER A 4 -47.53 -0.86 49.61
N THR A 5 -48.40 -0.46 48.68
CA THR A 5 -48.07 -0.33 47.26
C THR A 5 -46.93 0.67 47.10
N ALA A 6 -45.84 0.18 46.52
CA ALA A 6 -44.56 0.83 46.37
C ALA A 6 -44.67 2.26 45.80
N LEU A 7 -44.04 3.20 46.50
CA LEU A 7 -43.54 4.44 45.94
C LEU A 7 -42.72 4.09 44.70
N VAL A 8 -43.24 4.41 43.51
CA VAL A 8 -42.45 4.44 42.29
C VAL A 8 -41.36 5.48 42.54
N GLN A 9 -40.12 5.03 42.75
CA GLN A 9 -38.96 5.90 42.69
C GLN A 9 -38.97 6.53 41.30
N LEU A 10 -39.32 7.82 41.24
CA LEU A 10 -39.09 8.62 40.04
C LEU A 10 -37.57 8.72 39.92
N ASP A 11 -36.99 8.01 38.95
CA ASP A 11 -35.58 8.13 38.61
C ASP A 11 -35.26 9.61 38.41
N GLU A 12 -34.27 10.11 39.17
CA GLU A 12 -33.88 11.52 39.10
C GLU A 12 -33.41 11.89 37.67
N PRO A 13 -33.71 13.11 37.18
CA PRO A 13 -33.21 13.58 35.90
C PRO A 13 -31.68 13.50 35.80
N ILE A 14 -31.18 13.13 34.63
CA ILE A 14 -29.74 13.07 34.34
C ILE A 14 -29.20 14.50 34.22
N GLN A 15 -28.06 14.77 34.85
CA GLN A 15 -27.38 16.07 34.73
C GLN A 15 -26.42 16.10 33.54
N PHE A 16 -26.86 16.64 32.41
CA PHE A 16 -26.02 16.83 31.22
C PHE A 16 -25.16 18.11 31.31
N ARG A 17 -23.93 17.97 31.81
CA ARG A 17 -22.99 19.11 31.97
C ARG A 17 -22.38 19.60 30.67
N THR A 18 -22.23 18.74 29.66
CA THR A 18 -21.60 19.06 28.37
C THR A 18 -22.52 18.68 27.22
N VAL A 19 -22.24 19.17 26.01
CA VAL A 19 -22.95 18.74 24.79
C VAL A 19 -22.53 17.31 24.43
N ALA A 20 -21.26 16.97 24.62
CA ALA A 20 -20.74 15.61 24.42
C ALA A 20 -21.47 14.55 25.26
N ALA A 21 -21.82 14.85 26.52
CA ALA A 21 -22.61 13.91 27.34
C ALA A 21 -24.02 13.65 26.79
N VAL A 22 -24.60 14.61 26.06
CA VAL A 22 -25.89 14.45 25.38
C VAL A 22 -25.70 13.66 24.09
N GLU A 23 -24.62 13.92 23.36
CA GLU A 23 -24.22 13.19 22.16
C GLU A 23 -23.98 11.70 22.46
N ASP A 24 -23.23 11.37 23.51
CA ASP A 24 -23.00 9.98 23.95
C ASP A 24 -24.33 9.27 24.27
N GLN A 25 -25.24 9.96 24.96
CA GLN A 25 -26.55 9.41 25.31
C GLN A 25 -27.46 9.25 24.08
N LEU A 26 -27.39 10.17 23.12
CA LEU A 26 -28.12 10.07 21.85
C LEU A 26 -27.56 8.95 20.98
N LEU A 27 -26.24 8.75 20.95
CA LEU A 27 -25.61 7.64 20.23
C LEU A 27 -26.04 6.28 20.81
N GLU A 28 -26.19 6.19 22.13
CA GLU A 28 -26.73 4.98 22.78
C GLU A 28 -28.20 4.73 22.39
N MET A 29 -29.03 5.77 22.34
CA MET A 29 -30.46 5.64 22.06
C MET A 29 -30.81 5.55 20.57
N LEU A 30 -30.02 6.22 19.73
CA LEU A 30 -30.22 6.43 18.28
C LEU A 30 -28.87 6.25 17.55
N PRO A 31 -28.32 5.03 17.48
CA PRO A 31 -26.97 4.78 16.97
C PRO A 31 -26.76 5.14 15.49
N GLU A 32 -27.84 5.30 14.73
CA GLU A 32 -27.82 5.64 13.30
C GLU A 32 -28.12 7.13 13.02
N SER A 33 -28.28 7.96 14.06
CA SER A 33 -28.58 9.39 13.89
C SER A 33 -27.33 10.24 13.97
N GLU A 34 -27.03 10.99 12.90
CA GLU A 34 -25.95 11.98 12.88
C GLU A 34 -26.54 13.38 13.09
N PHE A 35 -26.09 14.06 14.16
CA PHE A 35 -26.46 15.44 14.45
C PHE A 35 -25.25 16.35 14.29
N THR A 36 -25.43 17.47 13.60
CA THR A 36 -24.40 18.52 13.55
C THR A 36 -24.17 19.13 14.93
N PRO A 37 -23.00 19.75 15.20
CA PRO A 37 -22.72 20.40 16.48
C PRO A 37 -23.76 21.44 16.90
N ALA A 38 -24.37 22.13 15.93
CA ALA A 38 -25.42 23.13 16.19
C ALA A 38 -26.75 22.47 16.61
N GLN A 39 -27.11 21.32 16.03
CA GLN A 39 -28.28 20.54 16.42
C GLN A 39 -28.09 19.96 17.82
N LEU A 40 -26.91 19.37 18.09
CA LEU A 40 -26.57 18.85 19.42
C LEU A 40 -26.62 19.93 20.50
N ALA A 41 -26.19 21.16 20.20
CA ALA A 41 -26.29 22.29 21.14
C ALA A 41 -27.75 22.64 21.49
N ARG A 42 -28.67 22.58 20.52
CA ARG A 42 -30.11 22.83 20.73
C ARG A 42 -30.77 21.68 21.50
N ILE A 43 -30.47 20.44 21.16
CA ILE A 43 -30.96 19.26 21.90
C ILE A 43 -30.42 19.27 23.34
N ALA A 44 -29.16 19.64 23.53
CA ALA A 44 -28.55 19.79 24.85
C ALA A 44 -29.18 20.93 25.68
N ALA A 45 -29.72 21.97 25.05
CA ALA A 45 -30.48 22.99 25.76
C ALA A 45 -31.76 22.38 26.37
N VAL A 46 -32.51 21.59 25.59
CA VAL A 46 -33.71 20.87 26.07
C VAL A 46 -33.35 19.87 27.17
N ALA A 47 -32.22 19.17 27.02
CA ALA A 47 -31.73 18.22 28.01
C ALA A 47 -31.42 18.87 29.37
N ARG A 48 -31.06 20.16 29.39
CA ARG A 48 -30.72 20.92 30.60
C ARG A 48 -31.90 21.67 31.23
N GLU A 49 -33.07 21.62 30.62
CA GLU A 49 -34.28 22.19 31.22
C GLU A 49 -34.68 21.43 32.50
N LYS A 50 -35.55 22.04 33.30
CA LYS A 50 -36.01 21.42 34.54
C LYS A 50 -37.08 20.37 34.23
N HIS A 51 -36.71 19.10 34.34
CA HIS A 51 -37.61 17.97 34.13
C HIS A 51 -38.03 17.33 35.48
N PRO A 52 -39.27 16.82 35.59
CA PRO A 52 -39.77 16.22 36.82
C PRO A 52 -39.12 14.86 37.13
N ASP A 53 -38.73 14.11 36.11
CA ASP A 53 -38.13 12.79 36.22
C ASP A 53 -37.33 12.44 34.95
N ARG A 54 -36.49 11.40 35.04
CA ARG A 54 -35.63 10.93 33.95
C ARG A 54 -36.40 10.56 32.69
N ARG A 55 -37.56 9.91 32.82
CA ARG A 55 -38.34 9.46 31.67
C ARG A 55 -38.87 10.65 30.89
N THR A 56 -39.40 11.65 31.59
CA THR A 56 -39.89 12.90 30.99
C THR A 56 -38.76 13.65 30.28
N GLN A 57 -37.56 13.69 30.86
CA GLN A 57 -36.38 14.28 30.23
C GLN A 57 -35.96 13.54 28.95
N LEU A 58 -35.91 12.20 28.97
CA LEU A 58 -35.51 11.42 27.79
C LEU A 58 -36.52 11.57 26.64
N VAL A 59 -37.81 11.58 26.94
CA VAL A 59 -38.85 11.84 25.92
C VAL A 59 -38.66 13.23 25.31
N ALA A 60 -38.40 14.26 26.12
CA ALA A 60 -38.15 15.61 25.62
C ALA A 60 -36.90 15.70 24.72
N ILE A 61 -35.83 14.98 25.08
CA ILE A 61 -34.60 14.88 24.28
C ILE A 61 -34.88 14.20 22.94
N LEU A 62 -35.58 13.06 22.93
CA LEU A 62 -35.93 12.32 21.71
C LEU A 62 -36.87 13.13 20.80
N ASP A 63 -37.85 13.83 21.37
CA ASP A 63 -38.73 14.73 20.60
C ASP A 63 -37.96 15.89 19.96
N ALA A 64 -37.00 16.47 20.69
CA ALA A 64 -36.14 17.52 20.15
C ALA A 64 -35.24 16.97 19.02
N ALA A 65 -34.64 15.80 19.22
CA ALA A 65 -33.85 15.11 18.21
C ALA A 65 -34.66 14.82 16.94
N ALA A 66 -35.89 14.31 17.10
CA ALA A 66 -36.80 14.03 15.99
C ALA A 66 -37.18 15.31 15.22
N ARG A 67 -37.42 16.43 15.91
CA ARG A 67 -37.69 17.72 15.25
C ARG A 67 -36.50 18.24 14.47
N GLU A 68 -35.29 18.13 15.02
CA GLU A 68 -34.05 18.54 14.35
C GLU A 68 -33.75 17.66 13.11
N ALA A 69 -34.02 16.36 13.21
CA ALA A 69 -33.89 15.43 12.08
C ALA A 69 -34.94 15.70 10.99
N ALA A 70 -36.18 16.01 11.36
CA ALA A 70 -37.26 16.30 10.42
C ALA A 70 -37.10 17.68 9.73
N ALA A 71 -36.55 18.68 10.44
CA ALA A 71 -36.35 20.02 9.90
C ALA A 71 -35.23 20.08 8.84
N HIS A 72 -34.27 19.17 8.90
CA HIS A 72 -33.12 19.10 8.01
C HIS A 72 -32.96 17.66 7.51
N PRO A 73 -33.73 17.25 6.47
CA PRO A 73 -33.54 15.95 5.86
C PRO A 73 -32.07 15.80 5.43
N PRO A 74 -31.48 14.59 5.55
CA PRO A 74 -30.10 14.36 5.12
C PRO A 74 -29.96 14.89 3.70
N ALA A 75 -28.99 15.78 3.49
CA ALA A 75 -28.78 16.39 2.19
C ALA A 75 -28.58 15.26 1.17
N ASP A 76 -29.47 15.19 0.17
CA ASP A 76 -29.31 14.28 -0.95
C ASP A 76 -27.87 14.38 -1.46
N ASP A 77 -27.22 13.23 -1.63
CA ASP A 77 -25.88 13.09 -2.22
C ASP A 77 -25.66 14.14 -3.30
N SER A 78 -24.78 15.10 -2.97
CA SER A 78 -24.51 16.26 -3.81
C SER A 78 -24.35 15.83 -5.27
N PRO A 79 -25.04 16.48 -6.23
CA PRO A 79 -24.83 16.21 -7.65
C PRO A 79 -23.35 16.25 -8.05
N ALA A 80 -22.54 17.05 -7.34
CA ALA A 80 -21.10 17.11 -7.54
C ALA A 80 -20.37 15.85 -7.03
N LEU A 81 -20.79 15.25 -5.92
CA LEU A 81 -20.23 13.98 -5.43
C LEU A 81 -20.59 12.82 -6.38
N LYS A 82 -21.86 12.75 -6.82
CA LYS A 82 -22.29 11.78 -7.84
C LYS A 82 -21.53 11.94 -9.15
N ALA A 83 -21.28 13.18 -9.59
CA ALA A 83 -20.48 13.45 -10.78
C ALA A 83 -19.00 13.05 -10.58
N LEU A 84 -18.44 13.27 -9.39
CA LEU A 84 -17.08 12.87 -9.05
C LEU A 84 -16.94 11.34 -9.00
N ASP A 85 -17.91 10.64 -8.45
CA ASP A 85 -17.91 9.17 -8.38
C ASP A 85 -18.16 8.55 -9.76
N ARG A 86 -19.01 9.17 -10.59
CA ARG A 86 -19.17 8.78 -12.00
C ARG A 86 -17.88 9.00 -12.79
N PHE A 87 -17.20 10.12 -12.58
CA PHE A 87 -15.90 10.40 -13.19
C PHE A 87 -14.84 9.38 -12.73
N ARG A 88 -14.78 9.04 -11.44
CA ARG A 88 -13.89 7.99 -10.93
C ARG A 88 -14.20 6.63 -11.56
N ALA A 89 -15.47 6.26 -11.67
CA ALA A 89 -15.88 5.01 -12.30
C ALA A 89 -15.59 4.96 -13.83
N GLU A 90 -15.62 6.12 -14.50
CA GLU A 90 -15.33 6.23 -15.94
C GLU A 90 -13.81 6.17 -16.25
N TYR A 91 -12.97 6.65 -15.33
CA TYR A 91 -11.52 6.83 -15.55
C TYR A 91 -10.60 6.03 -14.62
N ASP A 92 -11.13 5.12 -13.80
CA ASP A 92 -10.33 4.15 -13.02
C ASP A 92 -10.34 2.77 -13.72
N PRO A 93 -9.50 2.54 -14.76
CA PRO A 93 -9.34 1.21 -15.28
C PRO A 93 -8.62 0.38 -14.23
N GLN A 94 -9.39 -0.42 -13.49
CA GLN A 94 -8.84 -1.55 -12.74
C GLN A 94 -8.39 -2.58 -13.77
N ILE A 95 -7.18 -2.38 -14.29
CA ILE A 95 -6.52 -3.40 -15.10
C ILE A 95 -6.08 -4.48 -14.13
N GLU A 96 -6.98 -5.42 -13.86
CA GLU A 96 -6.63 -6.69 -13.23
C GLU A 96 -5.79 -7.49 -14.24
N VAL A 97 -4.48 -7.45 -14.04
CA VAL A 97 -3.56 -8.24 -14.85
C VAL A 97 -3.50 -9.65 -14.25
N GLU A 98 -4.10 -10.61 -14.94
CA GLU A 98 -3.99 -12.03 -14.59
C GLU A 98 -2.51 -12.45 -14.52
N PRO A 99 -2.12 -13.32 -13.56
CA PRO A 99 -0.77 -13.87 -13.52
C PRO A 99 -0.39 -14.55 -14.85
N GLY A 100 0.58 -13.98 -15.56
CA GLY A 100 1.05 -14.48 -16.86
C GLY A 100 0.38 -13.86 -18.09
N ALA A 101 -0.50 -12.87 -17.92
CA ALA A 101 -1.00 -12.09 -19.04
C ALA A 101 0.15 -11.34 -19.76
N GLN A 102 0.03 -11.18 -21.09
CA GLN A 102 0.99 -10.43 -21.88
C GLN A 102 0.98 -8.97 -21.43
N HIS A 103 2.17 -8.39 -21.24
CA HIS A 103 2.33 -6.98 -20.88
C HIS A 103 2.63 -6.17 -22.14
N PRO A 104 1.69 -5.35 -22.65
CA PRO A 104 1.86 -4.63 -23.92
C PRO A 104 3.17 -3.83 -23.97
N TRP A 105 3.56 -3.20 -22.85
CA TRP A 105 4.79 -2.41 -22.78
C TRP A 105 6.09 -3.23 -22.92
N LEU A 106 6.10 -4.51 -22.55
CA LEU A 106 7.25 -5.39 -22.81
C LEU A 106 7.23 -5.93 -24.24
N GLU A 107 6.06 -6.10 -24.84
CA GLU A 107 5.94 -6.78 -26.13
C GLU A 107 6.07 -5.81 -27.33
N GLU A 108 5.52 -4.60 -27.23
CA GLU A 108 5.42 -3.67 -28.37
C GLU A 108 6.77 -3.19 -28.93
N ASN A 109 7.87 -3.31 -28.18
CA ASN A 109 9.20 -2.82 -28.58
C ASN A 109 10.36 -3.70 -28.07
N ARG A 110 10.11 -4.99 -27.89
CA ARG A 110 11.08 -5.92 -27.31
C ARG A 110 12.42 -5.93 -28.07
N PRO A 111 13.55 -5.64 -27.42
CA PRO A 111 14.86 -5.78 -28.05
C PRO A 111 15.20 -7.25 -28.33
N HIS A 112 15.85 -7.53 -29.47
CA HIS A 112 16.19 -8.90 -29.90
C HIS A 112 17.13 -9.64 -28.94
N TRP A 113 17.88 -8.92 -28.10
CA TRP A 113 18.82 -9.47 -27.12
C TRP A 113 18.15 -9.85 -25.79
N SER A 114 16.89 -9.44 -25.57
CA SER A 114 16.15 -9.73 -24.35
C SER A 114 15.73 -11.21 -24.29
N ASP A 115 15.67 -11.76 -23.08
CA ASP A 115 15.19 -13.11 -22.81
C ASP A 115 13.84 -13.00 -22.04
N PRO A 116 12.70 -13.30 -22.69
CA PRO A 116 11.38 -13.13 -22.07
C PRO A 116 11.23 -13.85 -20.73
N SER A 117 11.94 -14.96 -20.53
CA SER A 117 11.90 -15.73 -19.28
C SER A 117 12.59 -15.02 -18.10
N ARG A 118 13.30 -13.92 -18.36
CA ARG A 118 14.12 -13.18 -17.39
C ARG A 118 13.70 -11.74 -17.21
N ASP A 119 12.72 -11.27 -17.97
CA ASP A 119 12.21 -9.91 -17.84
C ASP A 119 11.66 -9.68 -16.42
N HIS A 120 11.77 -8.43 -15.99
CA HIS A 120 11.32 -8.02 -14.67
C HIS A 120 10.00 -7.29 -14.80
N LEU A 121 8.96 -7.79 -14.14
CA LEU A 121 7.61 -7.23 -14.13
C LEU A 121 7.33 -6.33 -12.91
N GLY A 122 8.37 -5.93 -12.18
CA GLY A 122 8.26 -5.21 -10.90
C GLY A 122 8.48 -6.12 -9.69
N GLU A 123 8.24 -5.57 -8.48
CA GLU A 123 8.46 -6.31 -7.23
C GLU A 123 7.53 -7.52 -7.09
N ARG A 124 8.13 -8.65 -6.69
CA ARG A 124 7.40 -9.91 -6.49
C ARG A 124 6.36 -9.72 -5.37
N GLY A 125 5.09 -9.77 -5.71
CA GLY A 125 3.96 -9.59 -4.79
C GLY A 125 3.31 -8.21 -4.84
N SER A 126 3.83 -7.27 -5.64
CA SER A 126 3.14 -6.01 -5.90
C SER A 126 1.88 -6.26 -6.73
N LYS A 127 0.75 -5.70 -6.27
CA LYS A 127 -0.51 -5.67 -7.03
C LYS A 127 -0.54 -4.54 -8.07
N ALA A 128 0.43 -3.64 -8.03
CA ALA A 128 0.58 -2.53 -8.97
C ALA A 128 1.86 -2.70 -9.78
N ILE A 129 1.74 -2.62 -11.10
CA ILE A 129 2.88 -2.68 -12.02
C ILE A 129 2.95 -1.35 -12.76
N SER A 130 4.04 -0.62 -12.56
CA SER A 130 4.33 0.60 -13.31
C SER A 130 5.14 0.27 -14.54
N LYS A 131 4.82 0.88 -15.69
CA LYS A 131 5.65 0.80 -16.90
C LYS A 131 7.11 1.25 -16.65
N PHE A 132 7.33 2.04 -15.61
CA PHE A 132 8.66 2.53 -15.20
C PHE A 132 9.44 1.52 -14.35
N ASP A 133 8.79 0.48 -13.84
CA ASP A 133 9.40 -0.58 -13.01
C ASP A 133 9.63 -1.89 -13.79
N VAL A 134 9.24 -1.90 -15.06
CA VAL A 134 9.31 -3.06 -15.95
C VAL A 134 10.60 -3.01 -16.78
N GLN A 135 11.33 -4.12 -16.88
CA GLN A 135 12.64 -4.20 -17.54
C GLN A 135 12.76 -5.41 -18.46
N TRP A 136 13.31 -5.17 -19.66
CA TRP A 136 13.89 -6.22 -20.47
C TRP A 136 15.26 -6.63 -19.91
N THR A 137 15.53 -7.93 -19.84
CA THR A 137 16.82 -8.44 -19.34
C THR A 137 17.39 -9.51 -20.27
N SER A 138 18.69 -9.43 -20.58
CA SER A 138 19.38 -10.48 -21.33
C SER A 138 19.66 -11.72 -20.48
N THR A 139 20.04 -12.83 -21.13
CA THR A 139 20.68 -13.94 -20.41
C THR A 139 21.95 -13.43 -19.69
N PRO A 140 22.12 -13.68 -18.38
CA PRO A 140 23.26 -13.19 -17.63
C PRO A 140 24.53 -13.97 -17.96
N LEU A 141 25.64 -13.25 -18.15
CA LEU A 141 26.97 -13.83 -18.00
C LEU A 141 27.22 -14.04 -16.50
N LYS A 142 27.68 -15.24 -16.12
CA LYS A 142 27.97 -15.58 -14.72
C LYS A 142 29.45 -15.88 -14.55
N ILE A 143 30.08 -15.20 -13.61
CA ILE A 143 31.48 -15.44 -13.22
C ILE A 143 31.47 -16.01 -11.80
N PRO A 144 31.88 -17.28 -11.61
CA PRO A 144 31.90 -17.89 -10.28
C PRO A 144 32.95 -17.23 -9.40
N LEU A 145 32.58 -16.99 -8.13
CA LEU A 145 33.48 -16.47 -7.11
C LEU A 145 34.08 -17.65 -6.34
N SER A 146 35.13 -18.25 -6.90
CA SER A 146 35.77 -19.47 -6.37
C SER A 146 36.32 -19.33 -4.94
N ARG A 147 36.61 -18.11 -4.49
CA ARG A 147 37.07 -17.80 -3.13
C ARG A 147 35.93 -17.46 -2.15
N SER A 148 34.68 -17.49 -2.61
CA SER A 148 33.50 -17.19 -1.79
C SER A 148 32.77 -18.46 -1.36
N TYR A 149 31.91 -18.31 -0.36
CA TYR A 149 31.02 -19.37 0.11
C TYR A 149 29.99 -19.77 -0.96
N GLY A 150 29.48 -21.00 -0.84
CA GLY A 150 28.45 -21.55 -1.70
C GLY A 150 27.55 -22.51 -0.92
N GLN A 151 26.46 -22.92 -1.55
CA GLN A 151 25.45 -23.77 -0.93
C GLN A 151 25.54 -25.19 -1.49
N LYS A 152 25.48 -26.19 -0.59
CA LYS A 152 25.30 -27.58 -1.01
C LYS A 152 23.88 -27.76 -1.54
N THR A 153 23.72 -28.40 -2.69
CA THR A 153 22.40 -28.67 -3.27
C THR A 153 21.89 -30.03 -2.80
N ASP A 154 20.56 -30.20 -2.81
CA ASP A 154 19.90 -31.46 -2.42
C ASP A 154 20.31 -32.63 -3.33
N GLU A 155 20.69 -32.32 -4.58
CA GLU A 155 21.22 -33.27 -5.57
C GLU A 155 22.69 -33.66 -5.32
N GLY A 156 23.29 -33.21 -4.21
CA GLY A 156 24.69 -33.52 -3.85
C GLY A 156 25.73 -32.62 -4.51
N GLY A 157 25.32 -31.57 -5.22
CA GLY A 157 26.19 -30.60 -5.86
C GLY A 157 26.59 -29.43 -4.96
N PHE A 158 27.39 -28.52 -5.51
CA PHE A 158 27.79 -27.27 -4.86
C PHE A 158 27.51 -26.09 -5.77
N LYS A 159 26.75 -25.12 -5.26
CA LYS A 159 26.39 -23.90 -5.96
C LYS A 159 27.20 -22.72 -5.40
N ALA A 160 28.22 -22.30 -6.14
CA ALA A 160 29.05 -21.15 -5.76
C ALA A 160 28.29 -19.82 -5.89
N ALA A 161 28.69 -18.83 -5.08
CA ALA A 161 28.37 -17.43 -5.37
C ALA A 161 28.98 -17.00 -6.71
N TYR A 162 28.36 -16.01 -7.35
CA TYR A 162 28.80 -15.51 -8.65
C TYR A 162 28.53 -14.01 -8.80
N VAL A 163 29.30 -13.37 -9.67
CA VAL A 163 28.93 -12.06 -10.22
C VAL A 163 28.14 -12.30 -11.50
N SER A 164 27.00 -11.65 -11.64
CA SER A 164 26.23 -11.63 -12.89
C SER A 164 26.36 -10.30 -13.59
N ALA A 165 26.54 -10.35 -14.90
CA ALA A 165 26.39 -9.20 -15.80
C ALA A 165 25.24 -9.46 -16.77
N SER A 166 24.32 -8.50 -16.90
CA SER A 166 23.20 -8.56 -17.85
C SER A 166 23.00 -7.23 -18.55
N LEU A 167 22.62 -7.25 -19.81
CA LEU A 167 22.07 -6.08 -20.50
C LEU A 167 20.63 -5.87 -19.99
N VAL A 168 20.30 -4.63 -19.62
CA VAL A 168 19.00 -4.24 -19.09
C VAL A 168 18.51 -2.95 -19.74
N GLN A 169 17.20 -2.83 -19.90
CA GLN A 169 16.56 -1.61 -20.40
C GLN A 169 15.14 -1.50 -19.83
N MET A 170 14.73 -0.30 -19.41
CA MET A 170 13.36 -0.06 -18.92
C MET A 170 12.35 -0.04 -20.08
N ALA A 171 11.15 -0.56 -19.86
CA ALA A 171 10.09 -0.60 -20.86
C ALA A 171 9.43 0.79 -21.08
N GLY A 172 9.15 1.51 -19.99
CA GLY A 172 8.62 2.87 -19.99
C GLY A 172 9.56 3.85 -19.29
N GLY A 173 9.86 4.99 -19.92
CA GLY A 173 10.74 6.02 -19.37
C GLY A 173 12.12 6.02 -20.03
N ASN A 174 13.16 5.64 -19.29
CA ASN A 174 14.54 5.66 -19.77
C ASN A 174 14.85 4.44 -20.66
N ARG A 175 14.79 4.65 -21.98
CA ARG A 175 15.00 3.62 -22.99
C ARG A 175 16.48 3.39 -23.35
N GLU A 176 17.42 4.05 -22.68
CA GLU A 176 18.82 3.74 -22.89
C GLU A 176 19.18 2.40 -22.22
N PRO A 177 19.76 1.45 -22.96
CA PRO A 177 20.21 0.19 -22.38
C PRO A 177 21.46 0.39 -21.51
N GLY A 178 21.63 -0.45 -20.50
CA GLY A 178 22.79 -0.44 -19.62
C GLY A 178 23.20 -1.84 -19.17
N ILE A 179 24.38 -1.95 -18.58
CA ILE A 179 24.89 -3.19 -18.00
C ILE A 179 24.64 -3.19 -16.50
N ARG A 180 23.85 -4.17 -16.04
CA ARG A 180 23.65 -4.43 -14.61
C ARG A 180 24.67 -5.47 -14.14
N LEU A 181 25.53 -5.05 -13.22
CA LEU A 181 26.41 -5.93 -12.45
C LEU A 181 25.79 -6.19 -11.09
N ALA A 182 25.69 -7.46 -10.69
CA ALA A 182 25.19 -7.85 -9.39
C ALA A 182 25.98 -9.02 -8.81
N ARG A 183 26.33 -8.94 -7.51
CA ARG A 183 26.77 -10.11 -6.75
C ARG A 183 25.54 -10.92 -6.32
N LEU A 184 25.54 -12.20 -6.64
CA LEU A 184 24.49 -13.15 -6.29
C LEU A 184 25.11 -14.38 -5.62
N GLY A 185 24.40 -15.02 -4.71
CA GLY A 185 24.91 -16.18 -3.99
C GLY A 185 24.57 -16.12 -2.52
N PHE A 186 25.54 -16.47 -1.67
CA PHE A 186 25.29 -16.82 -0.27
C PHE A 186 26.26 -16.10 0.68
N TYR A 187 25.82 -15.92 1.93
CA TYR A 187 26.64 -15.56 3.07
C TYR A 187 27.36 -16.78 3.66
N ARG A 188 28.18 -16.55 4.70
CA ARG A 188 29.02 -17.59 5.31
C ARG A 188 28.22 -18.70 5.99
N ASP A 189 27.06 -18.35 6.52
CA ASP A 189 26.06 -19.25 7.09
C ASP A 189 25.28 -20.05 6.03
N GLY A 190 25.49 -19.77 4.74
CA GLY A 190 24.78 -20.40 3.64
C GLY A 190 23.47 -19.72 3.28
N GLU A 191 23.09 -18.65 3.97
CA GLU A 191 21.88 -17.88 3.65
C GLU A 191 22.04 -17.10 2.34
N PRO A 192 20.99 -16.99 1.51
CA PRO A 192 21.06 -16.24 0.27
C PRO A 192 21.24 -14.75 0.56
N VAL A 193 22.06 -14.07 -0.24
CA VAL A 193 22.23 -12.61 -0.12
C VAL A 193 20.89 -11.91 -0.39
N PRO A 194 20.34 -11.16 0.59
CA PRO A 194 19.06 -10.48 0.48
C PRO A 194 19.03 -9.52 -0.70
N HIS A 195 17.84 -9.28 -1.25
CA HIS A 195 17.68 -8.42 -2.43
C HIS A 195 18.20 -6.99 -2.23
N HIS A 196 18.14 -6.46 -1.01
CA HIS A 196 18.64 -5.13 -0.63
C HIS A 196 20.17 -5.08 -0.45
N ASP A 197 20.79 -6.21 -0.08
CA ASP A 197 22.24 -6.33 0.09
C ASP A 197 22.97 -6.69 -1.22
N ARG A 198 22.23 -6.91 -2.31
CA ARG A 198 22.83 -7.07 -3.63
C ARG A 198 23.42 -5.72 -4.03
N ALA A 199 24.74 -5.60 -3.98
CA ALA A 199 25.43 -4.52 -4.67
C ALA A 199 25.05 -4.59 -6.15
N ARG A 200 24.25 -3.63 -6.61
CA ARG A 200 23.81 -3.47 -7.99
C ARG A 200 24.45 -2.21 -8.53
N PHE A 201 25.27 -2.37 -9.55
CA PHE A 201 25.78 -1.25 -10.33
C PHE A 201 25.15 -1.33 -11.71
N VAL A 202 24.52 -0.24 -12.14
CA VAL A 202 24.00 -0.10 -13.50
C VAL A 202 24.91 0.89 -14.19
N LEU A 203 25.63 0.42 -15.21
CA LEU A 203 26.51 1.23 -16.03
C LEU A 203 25.80 1.54 -17.34
N SER A 204 25.94 2.76 -17.85
CA SER A 204 25.67 3.04 -19.27
C SER A 204 26.59 2.19 -20.16
N LEU A 205 26.26 2.09 -21.45
CA LEU A 205 27.10 1.31 -22.37
C LEU A 205 28.52 1.88 -22.50
N ASP A 206 28.68 3.20 -22.46
CA ASP A 206 29.98 3.86 -22.54
C ASP A 206 30.81 3.59 -21.28
N GLU A 207 30.20 3.69 -20.10
CA GLU A 207 30.86 3.34 -18.83
C GLU A 207 31.23 1.86 -18.77
N ALA A 208 30.38 0.97 -19.28
CA ALA A 208 30.68 -0.46 -19.37
C ALA A 208 31.87 -0.72 -20.32
N ALA A 209 31.93 -0.04 -21.47
CA ALA A 209 33.04 -0.16 -22.40
C ALA A 209 34.36 0.36 -21.80
N ALA A 210 34.30 1.50 -21.09
CA ALA A 210 35.46 2.05 -20.37
C ALA A 210 35.93 1.10 -19.26
N THR A 211 35.00 0.53 -18.49
CA THR A 211 35.30 -0.45 -17.43
C THR A 211 35.96 -1.70 -18.01
N ALA A 212 35.45 -2.23 -19.13
CA ALA A 212 36.05 -3.37 -19.80
C ALA A 212 37.49 -3.08 -20.27
N ARG A 213 37.73 -1.89 -20.84
CA ARG A 213 39.09 -1.46 -21.20
C ARG A 213 40.01 -1.38 -20.00
N ALA A 214 39.56 -0.78 -18.90
CA ALA A 214 40.34 -0.71 -17.66
C ALA A 214 40.68 -2.11 -17.12
N LEU A 215 39.74 -3.05 -17.16
CA LEU A 215 39.98 -4.44 -16.76
C LEU A 215 41.01 -5.14 -17.66
N LEU A 216 40.96 -4.93 -18.98
CA LEU A 216 41.96 -5.47 -19.91
C LEU A 216 43.36 -4.93 -19.62
N LEU A 217 43.48 -3.62 -19.37
CA LEU A 217 44.76 -3.00 -18.99
C LEU A 217 45.31 -3.59 -17.69
N LEU A 218 44.46 -3.87 -16.70
CA LEU A 218 44.88 -4.54 -15.47
C LEU A 218 45.37 -5.97 -15.71
N VAL A 219 44.76 -6.69 -16.65
CA VAL A 219 45.22 -8.03 -17.05
C VAL A 219 46.60 -7.94 -17.71
N ASP A 220 46.81 -6.97 -18.60
CA ASP A 220 48.10 -6.76 -19.24
C ASP A 220 49.17 -6.41 -18.19
N ALA A 221 48.88 -5.48 -17.28
CA ALA A 221 49.78 -5.12 -16.18
C ALA A 221 50.10 -6.33 -15.27
N ALA A 222 49.09 -7.12 -14.91
CA ALA A 222 49.28 -8.31 -14.09
C ALA A 222 50.11 -9.42 -14.77
N ARG A 223 50.23 -9.38 -16.11
CA ARG A 223 51.08 -10.30 -16.87
C ARG A 223 52.51 -9.79 -17.05
N GLU A 224 52.75 -8.50 -16.86
CA GLU A 224 54.10 -7.94 -16.86
C GLU A 224 54.81 -8.13 -15.50
N GLU A 225 54.07 -8.25 -14.40
CA GLU A 225 54.62 -8.49 -13.05
C GLU A 225 54.76 -9.98 -12.65
N VAL A 226 54.73 -10.91 -13.62
CA VAL A 226 54.97 -12.36 -13.41
C VAL A 226 56.10 -12.88 -14.29
#